data_AF-A0A366HHV4-F1
#
_entry.id   AF-A0A366HHV4-F1
#
_cell.length_a   1.000
_cell.length_b   1.000
_cell.length_c   1.000
_cell.angle_alpha   90.00
_cell.angle_beta   90.00
_cell.angle_gamma   90.00
#
_symmetry.space_group_name_H-M   'P 1'
#
loop_
_entity.id
_entity.type
_entity.pdbx_description
1 polymer ?
#
loop_
_entity_poly.entity_id
_entity_poly.type
_entity_poly.pdbx_seq_one_letter_code
_entity_poly.pdbx_strand_id
1 'polypeptide(L)'
;MLIWKGHGILIPVAAGIGLLGGWLVLSVVTALVGIKSPTLPIILGFWTSAICVWLYAITLGKPVQQTVVNPSTGEQYLQTFHRHTLFFIPAKYWVIVSVLLALAVSVLLPFVKVPDREATAGPGKKEFDNANLLLTSNRNGAAHGNTPAAKELAGKFSAKLKDYRDAGVEQQKKRSSFSLTNGEFLTYCHLREGDCVFLVQVPDLRKFDSEAKKFICTAAWHTANTVLAELPKLPKQLAVGVRGTLLYEEFITGTAVGASDNPEKGIEKRHDGMDKEAVFAFFAPQQDAKNSGAVAAEEKPKSPAASEEASTSPKVESPPSASAPGTAATTPSAAPAVAPPMASPSPAAVASAPTPAPAAAPLPTEVREWKSADGRPMKAALLRFTDATGATAHFRREDGQEFQVPVDKFSAEDQAELKRLYQAAGGGS
;
A
#
# COMPACT_ATOMS: atom_id res chain seq x y z
N MET A 1 25.92 15.95 14.17
CA MET A 1 26.64 14.72 14.58
C MET A 1 26.45 13.66 13.50
N LEU A 2 27.51 13.24 12.82
CA LEU A 2 27.41 12.13 11.87
C LEU A 2 27.35 10.81 12.65
N ILE A 3 26.22 10.13 12.56
CA ILE A 3 25.91 8.84 13.24
C ILE A 3 26.73 7.68 12.63
N TRP A 4 27.38 7.91 11.49
CA TRP A 4 28.22 6.93 10.79
C TRP A 4 29.49 7.57 10.21
N LYS A 5 30.55 6.76 10.06
CA LYS A 5 31.76 7.11 9.28
C LYS A 5 32.02 6.04 8.22
N GLY A 6 32.37 6.50 7.02
CA GLY A 6 32.65 5.63 5.86
C GLY A 6 31.48 4.70 5.51
N HIS A 7 31.77 3.45 5.18
CA HIS A 7 30.78 2.44 4.80
C HIS A 7 29.98 1.84 5.97
N GLY A 8 29.91 2.50 7.13
CA GLY A 8 29.11 2.02 8.27
C GLY A 8 27.62 1.82 7.92
N ILE A 9 27.08 2.64 7.01
CA ILE A 9 25.68 2.57 6.56
C ILE A 9 25.34 1.28 5.80
N LEU A 10 26.33 0.55 5.26
CA LEU A 10 26.07 -0.69 4.54
C LEU A 10 25.81 -1.88 5.49
N ILE A 11 26.11 -1.76 6.79
CA ILE A 11 25.82 -2.81 7.78
C ILE A 11 24.30 -3.09 7.88
N PRO A 12 23.41 -2.10 8.11
CA PRO A 12 21.97 -2.34 8.14
C PRO A 12 21.43 -2.79 6.78
N VAL A 13 22.02 -2.34 5.67
CA VAL A 13 21.65 -2.79 4.32
C VAL A 13 21.97 -4.28 4.15
N ALA A 14 23.17 -4.72 4.52
CA ALA A 14 23.56 -6.13 4.48
C ALA A 14 22.68 -6.99 5.39
N ALA A 15 22.34 -6.50 6.59
CA ALA A 15 21.42 -7.15 7.51
C ALA A 15 20.01 -7.30 6.92
N GLY A 16 19.49 -6.26 6.27
CA GLY A 16 18.19 -6.27 5.61
C GLY A 16 18.12 -7.24 4.42
N ILE A 17 19.17 -7.25 3.58
CA ILE A 17 19.31 -8.20 2.47
C ILE A 17 19.34 -9.64 2.99
N GLY A 18 20.14 -9.91 4.03
CA GLY A 18 20.22 -11.24 4.62
C GLY A 18 18.89 -11.70 5.23
N LEU A 19 18.14 -10.80 5.88
CA LEU A 19 16.85 -11.11 6.47
C LEU A 19 15.80 -11.44 5.40
N LEU A 20 15.68 -10.61 4.37
CA LEU A 20 14.75 -10.85 3.25
C LEU A 20 15.14 -12.10 2.44
N GLY A 21 16.44 -12.28 2.17
CA GLY A 21 16.96 -13.42 1.45
C GLY A 21 16.71 -14.74 2.17
N GLY A 22 16.99 -14.80 3.48
CA GLY A 22 16.71 -16.01 4.28
C GLY A 22 15.23 -16.33 4.38
N TRP A 23 14.39 -15.30 4.55
CA TRP A 23 12.95 -15.48 4.56
C TRP A 23 12.41 -16.03 3.24
N LEU A 24 12.88 -15.51 2.11
CA LEU A 24 12.45 -15.94 0.77
C LEU A 24 12.93 -17.36 0.44
N VAL A 25 14.21 -17.65 0.66
CA VAL A 25 14.78 -19.00 0.44
C VAL A 25 14.03 -20.04 1.27
N LEU A 26 13.79 -19.74 2.55
CA LEU A 26 13.13 -20.69 3.42
C LEU A 26 11.64 -20.85 3.09
N SER A 27 10.95 -19.78 2.68
CA SER A 27 9.56 -19.88 2.24
C SER A 27 9.40 -20.82 1.04
N VAL A 28 10.38 -20.83 0.13
CA VAL A 28 10.42 -21.78 -0.99
C VAL A 28 10.71 -23.20 -0.48
N VAL A 29 11.69 -23.38 0.40
CA VAL A 29 12.05 -24.71 0.95
C VAL A 29 10.92 -25.31 1.79
N THR A 30 10.26 -24.53 2.65
CA THR A 30 9.13 -25.01 3.46
C THR A 30 7.94 -25.38 2.59
N ALA A 31 7.67 -24.64 1.51
CA ALA A 31 6.66 -25.00 0.53
C ALA A 31 6.98 -26.33 -0.18
N LEU A 32 8.26 -26.60 -0.48
CA LEU A 32 8.70 -27.85 -1.11
C LEU A 32 8.69 -29.05 -0.15
N VAL A 33 9.06 -28.87 1.13
CA VAL A 33 9.20 -29.95 2.12
C VAL A 33 7.92 -30.16 2.94
N GLY A 34 6.95 -29.24 2.87
CA GLY A 34 5.69 -29.33 3.60
C GLY A 34 5.79 -29.03 5.11
N ILE A 35 6.88 -28.39 5.56
CA ILE A 35 7.06 -28.02 6.97
C ILE A 35 6.20 -26.81 7.29
N LYS A 36 5.12 -27.03 8.05
CA LYS A 36 4.24 -25.98 8.55
C LYS A 36 4.74 -25.44 9.90
N SER A 37 5.78 -24.62 9.87
CA SER A 37 6.20 -23.84 11.05
C SER A 37 6.24 -22.36 10.72
N PRO A 38 5.40 -21.52 11.35
CA PRO A 38 5.39 -20.08 11.08
C PRO A 38 6.63 -19.36 11.65
N THR A 39 7.32 -19.97 12.61
CA THR A 39 8.46 -19.36 13.33
C THR A 39 9.79 -19.60 12.64
N LEU A 40 9.92 -20.73 11.92
CA LEU A 40 11.15 -21.16 11.27
C LEU A 40 11.67 -20.13 10.22
N PRO A 41 10.82 -19.55 9.35
CA PRO A 41 11.22 -18.50 8.41
C PRO A 41 11.85 -17.27 9.07
N ILE A 42 11.32 -16.90 10.23
CA ILE A 42 11.81 -15.74 10.99
C ILE A 42 13.18 -16.06 11.58
N ILE A 43 13.30 -17.20 12.27
CA ILE A 43 14.56 -17.63 12.89
C ILE A 43 15.68 -17.70 11.86
N LEU A 44 15.44 -18.34 10.71
CA LEU A 44 16.45 -18.45 9.67
C LEU A 44 16.80 -17.08 9.06
N GLY A 45 15.81 -16.20 8.88
CA GLY A 45 16.04 -14.82 8.41
C GLY A 45 17.02 -14.05 9.30
N PHE A 46 16.95 -14.21 10.62
CA PHE A 46 17.92 -13.60 11.54
C PHE A 46 19.31 -14.23 11.43
N TRP A 47 19.41 -15.54 11.23
CA TRP A 47 20.69 -16.22 11.03
C TRP A 47 21.35 -15.84 9.70
N THR A 48 20.59 -15.76 8.60
CA THR A 48 21.12 -15.30 7.31
C THR A 48 21.51 -13.83 7.36
N SER A 49 20.76 -13.00 8.09
CA SER A 49 21.14 -11.61 8.38
C SER A 49 22.49 -11.53 9.10
N ALA A 50 22.71 -12.33 10.14
CA ALA A 50 23.98 -12.40 10.86
C ALA A 50 25.14 -12.86 9.96
N ILE A 51 24.92 -13.86 9.10
CA ILE A 51 25.91 -14.32 8.12
C ILE A 51 26.27 -13.22 7.12
N CYS A 52 25.27 -12.50 6.58
CA CYS A 52 25.52 -11.40 5.65
C CYS A 52 26.32 -10.26 6.30
N VAL A 53 26.00 -9.91 7.55
CA VAL A 53 26.76 -8.90 8.33
C VAL A 53 28.19 -9.39 8.57
N TRP A 54 28.39 -10.67 8.87
CA TRP A 54 29.71 -11.27 9.03
C TRP A 54 30.55 -11.24 7.75
N LEU A 55 29.98 -11.69 6.62
CA LEU A 55 30.64 -11.64 5.32
C LEU A 55 31.01 -10.20 4.95
N TYR A 56 30.10 -9.26 5.16
CA TYR A 56 30.38 -7.84 4.96
C TYR A 56 31.51 -7.32 5.87
N ALA A 57 31.51 -7.69 7.15
CA ALA A 57 32.56 -7.30 8.08
C ALA A 57 33.95 -7.85 7.70
N ILE A 58 34.01 -9.03 7.07
CA ILE A 58 35.26 -9.59 6.51
C ILE A 58 35.77 -8.75 5.32
N THR A 59 34.87 -8.21 4.50
CA THR A 59 35.25 -7.37 3.35
C THR A 59 35.80 -6.01 3.75
N LEU A 60 35.49 -5.54 4.96
CA LEU A 60 36.05 -4.31 5.51
C LEU A 60 37.48 -4.60 5.98
N GLY A 61 38.45 -4.20 5.15
CA GLY A 61 39.87 -4.49 5.34
C GLY A 61 40.47 -4.13 6.71
N LYS A 62 41.73 -4.50 6.92
CA LYS A 62 42.45 -4.28 8.18
C LYS A 62 42.44 -2.79 8.58
N PRO A 63 42.34 -2.48 9.88
CA PRO A 63 42.40 -1.10 10.34
C PRO A 63 43.74 -0.49 9.93
N VAL A 64 43.71 0.77 9.50
CA VAL A 64 44.93 1.49 9.09
C VAL A 64 45.53 2.12 10.35
N GLN A 65 46.76 1.73 10.67
CA GLN A 65 47.56 2.42 11.67
C GLN A 65 48.15 3.67 11.01
N GLN A 66 47.88 4.83 11.60
CA GLN A 66 48.49 6.08 11.17
C GLN A 66 49.31 6.61 12.33
N THR A 67 50.58 6.89 12.08
CA THR A 67 51.45 7.56 13.05
C THR A 67 50.98 9.01 13.16
N VAL A 68 50.48 9.37 14.33
CA VAL A 68 50.06 10.74 14.63
C VAL A 68 51.10 11.33 15.57
N VAL A 69 51.56 12.54 15.26
CA VAL A 69 52.50 13.29 16.11
C VAL A 69 51.66 14.13 17.06
N ASN A 70 51.86 13.96 18.37
CA ASN A 70 51.24 14.84 19.35
C ASN A 70 51.83 16.25 19.20
N PRO A 71 51.02 17.29 18.89
CA PRO A 71 51.53 18.62 18.61
C PRO A 71 52.18 19.30 19.83
N SER A 72 51.87 18.88 21.06
CA SER A 72 52.44 19.48 22.27
C SER A 72 53.74 18.82 22.74
N THR A 73 53.89 17.50 22.54
CA THR A 73 55.07 16.75 23.02
C THR A 73 56.03 16.33 21.91
N GLY A 74 55.60 16.39 20.65
CA GLY A 74 56.37 15.85 19.51
C GLY A 74 56.45 14.33 19.48
N GLU A 75 55.85 13.64 20.46
CA GLU A 75 55.86 12.18 20.52
C GLU A 75 54.98 11.58 19.43
N GLN A 76 55.51 10.57 18.75
CA GLN A 76 54.79 9.77 17.77
C GLN A 76 54.05 8.65 18.48
N TYR A 77 52.74 8.57 18.30
CA TYR A 77 51.95 7.40 18.73
C TYR A 77 51.18 6.81 17.55
N LEU A 78 51.04 5.48 17.58
CA LEU A 78 50.30 4.74 16.54
C LEU A 78 48.80 4.80 16.87
N GLN A 79 48.07 5.69 16.19
CA GLN A 79 46.63 5.75 16.33
C GLN A 79 45.98 4.80 15.32
N THR A 80 45.21 3.83 15.83
CA THR A 80 44.45 2.90 14.99
C THR A 80 43.13 3.55 14.60
N PHE A 81 42.97 3.94 13.34
CA PHE A 81 41.73 4.53 12.85
C PHE A 81 40.81 3.47 12.25
N HIS A 82 39.62 3.33 12.83
CA HIS A 82 38.55 2.52 12.23
C HIS A 82 37.83 3.36 11.16
N ARG A 83 38.04 3.02 9.87
CA ARG A 83 37.44 3.73 8.72
C ARG A 83 35.91 3.57 8.62
N HIS A 84 35.36 2.54 9.24
CA HIS A 84 33.96 2.13 9.05
C HIS A 84 33.32 1.85 10.41
N THR A 85 32.55 2.82 10.89
CA THR A 85 31.80 2.70 12.14
C THR A 85 30.35 3.11 11.91
N LEU A 86 29.44 2.36 12.52
CA LEU A 86 28.03 2.69 12.64
C LEU A 86 27.74 2.87 14.13
N PHE A 87 27.21 4.02 14.54
CA PHE A 87 27.06 4.40 15.95
C PHE A 87 28.37 4.26 16.75
N PHE A 88 29.52 4.62 16.14
CA PHE A 88 30.85 4.50 16.74
C PHE A 88 31.34 3.06 17.02
N ILE A 89 30.53 2.05 16.71
CA ILE A 89 30.86 0.64 16.90
C ILE A 89 31.52 0.09 15.62
N PRO A 90 32.75 -0.47 15.71
CA PRO A 90 33.39 -1.14 14.58
C PRO A 90 32.56 -2.32 14.06
N ALA A 91 32.57 -2.54 12.75
CA ALA A 91 31.77 -3.58 12.09
C ALA A 91 31.93 -4.99 12.69
N LYS A 92 33.11 -5.33 13.21
CA LYS A 92 33.36 -6.62 13.88
C LYS A 92 32.45 -6.87 15.07
N TYR A 93 32.10 -5.83 15.84
CA TYR A 93 31.21 -5.96 16.98
C TYR A 93 29.74 -6.07 16.56
N TRP A 94 29.36 -5.50 15.42
CA TRP A 94 28.02 -5.69 14.85
C TRP A 94 27.73 -7.15 14.49
N VAL A 95 28.76 -7.94 14.14
CA VAL A 95 28.63 -9.40 13.98
C VAL A 95 28.16 -10.03 15.29
N ILE A 96 28.85 -9.73 16.39
CA ILE A 96 28.51 -10.28 17.72
C ILE A 96 27.08 -9.89 18.10
N VAL A 97 26.71 -8.62 17.92
CA VAL A 97 25.35 -8.13 18.18
C VAL A 97 24.32 -8.87 17.33
N SER A 98 24.57 -9.08 16.04
CA SER A 98 23.64 -9.78 15.14
C SER A 98 23.47 -11.26 15.51
N VAL A 99 24.54 -11.93 15.94
CA VAL A 99 24.50 -13.33 16.40
C VAL A 99 23.73 -13.43 17.73
N LEU A 100 23.98 -12.53 18.68
CA LEU A 100 23.23 -12.49 19.94
C LEU A 100 21.74 -12.24 19.69
N LEU A 101 21.41 -11.36 18.74
CA LEU A 101 20.02 -11.12 18.35
C LEU A 101 19.39 -12.36 17.71
N ALA A 102 20.09 -13.04 16.80
CA ALA A 102 19.61 -14.28 16.19
C ALA A 102 19.39 -15.40 17.23
N LEU A 103 20.29 -15.53 18.20
CA LEU A 103 20.13 -16.45 19.34
C LEU A 103 18.94 -16.06 20.21
N ALA A 104 18.83 -14.79 20.59
CA ALA A 104 17.71 -14.30 21.40
C ALA A 104 16.37 -14.56 20.70
N VAL A 105 16.26 -14.30 19.40
CA VAL A 105 15.06 -14.62 18.61
C VAL A 105 14.82 -16.13 18.55
N SER A 106 15.86 -16.94 18.32
CA SER A 106 15.74 -18.41 18.28
C SER A 106 15.23 -18.99 19.59
N VAL A 107 15.66 -18.43 20.73
CA VAL A 107 15.27 -18.89 22.07
C VAL A 107 13.92 -18.34 22.48
N LEU A 108 13.66 -17.03 22.30
CA LEU A 108 12.46 -16.38 22.81
C LEU A 108 11.22 -16.65 21.95
N LEU A 109 11.37 -16.73 20.62
CA LEU A 109 10.24 -16.77 19.70
C LEU A 109 9.36 -18.03 19.82
N PRO A 110 9.87 -19.22 20.19
CA PRO A 110 9.04 -20.37 20.57
C PRO A 110 8.18 -20.16 21.82
N PHE A 111 8.60 -19.30 22.76
CA PHE A 111 7.86 -18.99 23.98
C PHE A 111 6.89 -17.82 23.82
N VAL A 112 7.12 -16.96 22.83
CA VAL A 112 6.13 -15.99 22.40
C VAL A 112 5.01 -16.77 21.75
N LYS A 113 3.92 -17.01 22.51
CA LYS A 113 2.63 -17.36 21.92
C LYS A 113 2.28 -16.21 20.99
N VAL A 114 2.67 -16.32 19.73
CA VAL A 114 2.10 -15.51 18.67
C VAL A 114 0.62 -15.88 18.74
N PRO A 115 -0.27 -14.99 19.21
CA PRO A 115 -1.67 -15.33 19.31
C PRO A 115 -2.05 -15.82 17.93
N ASP A 116 -2.52 -17.07 17.85
CA ASP A 116 -3.00 -17.64 16.60
C ASP A 116 -4.01 -16.62 16.08
N ARG A 117 -3.61 -15.82 15.08
CA ARG A 117 -4.49 -14.80 14.49
C ARG A 117 -5.72 -15.46 13.82
N GLU A 118 -5.76 -16.80 13.82
CA GLU A 118 -6.91 -17.62 13.49
C GLU A 118 -7.86 -17.90 14.67
N ALA A 119 -7.40 -17.94 15.92
CA ALA A 119 -8.25 -18.31 17.06
C ALA A 119 -9.11 -17.15 17.60
N THR A 120 -8.71 -15.89 17.35
CA THR A 120 -9.56 -14.70 17.57
C THR A 120 -10.27 -14.24 16.31
N ALA A 121 -10.18 -15.03 15.23
CA ALA A 121 -10.91 -14.73 14.01
C ALA A 121 -12.41 -14.87 14.27
N GLY A 122 -13.12 -13.75 14.36
CA GLY A 122 -14.58 -13.76 14.40
C GLY A 122 -15.17 -14.59 13.25
N PRO A 123 -16.39 -15.13 13.42
CA PRO A 123 -17.04 -15.90 12.37
C PRO A 123 -17.10 -15.06 11.08
N GLY A 124 -16.78 -15.66 9.93
CA GLY A 124 -16.76 -14.99 8.63
C GLY A 124 -15.40 -14.44 8.17
N LYS A 125 -14.37 -14.44 9.04
CA LYS A 125 -13.03 -13.93 8.64
C LYS A 125 -12.44 -14.74 7.47
N LYS A 126 -12.55 -16.07 7.47
CA LYS A 126 -11.97 -16.92 6.43
C LYS A 126 -12.58 -16.62 5.06
N GLU A 127 -13.90 -16.45 5.02
CA GLU A 127 -14.65 -16.11 3.82
C GLU A 127 -14.31 -14.69 3.34
N PHE A 128 -14.14 -13.73 4.25
CA PHE A 128 -13.65 -12.39 3.92
C PHE A 128 -12.21 -12.40 3.37
N ASP A 129 -11.31 -13.19 3.95
CA ASP A 129 -9.93 -13.34 3.47
C ASP A 129 -9.90 -13.98 2.08
N ASN A 130 -10.74 -14.99 1.84
CA ASN A 130 -10.91 -15.60 0.52
C ASN A 130 -11.45 -14.59 -0.51
N ALA A 131 -12.47 -13.80 -0.15
CA ALA A 131 -12.99 -12.73 -1.00
C ALA A 131 -11.89 -11.68 -1.33
N ASN A 132 -11.07 -11.32 -0.34
CA ASN A 132 -9.95 -10.41 -0.54
C ASN A 132 -8.87 -10.94 -1.46
N LEU A 133 -8.62 -12.24 -1.44
CA LEU A 133 -7.65 -12.89 -2.32
C LEU A 133 -8.09 -12.79 -3.78
N LEU A 134 -9.39 -12.93 -4.05
CA LEU A 134 -9.95 -12.74 -5.39
C LEU A 134 -9.74 -11.30 -5.89
N LEU A 135 -9.78 -10.31 -5.00
CA LEU A 135 -9.53 -8.90 -5.31
C LEU A 135 -8.04 -8.53 -5.49
N THR A 136 -7.12 -9.49 -5.48
CA THR A 136 -5.68 -9.18 -5.66
C THR A 136 -5.21 -9.26 -7.12
N SER A 137 -5.94 -9.94 -8.00
CA SER A 137 -5.53 -10.13 -9.39
C SER A 137 -6.70 -10.25 -10.35
N ASN A 138 -6.59 -9.66 -11.54
CA ASN A 138 -7.61 -9.74 -12.60
C ASN A 138 -7.57 -11.09 -13.38
N ARG A 139 -6.89 -12.13 -12.88
CA ARG A 139 -6.74 -13.39 -13.61
C ARG A 139 -8.08 -14.10 -13.83
N ASN A 140 -9.04 -13.89 -12.93
CA ASN A 140 -10.35 -14.51 -12.95
C ASN A 140 -11.46 -13.54 -13.38
N GLY A 141 -11.09 -12.42 -14.00
CA GLY A 141 -11.99 -11.33 -14.39
C GLY A 141 -12.19 -10.28 -13.29
N ALA A 142 -12.87 -9.18 -13.65
CA ALA A 142 -13.08 -8.04 -12.75
C ALA A 142 -14.24 -8.20 -11.75
N ALA A 143 -15.11 -9.20 -11.95
CA ALA A 143 -16.31 -9.40 -11.14
C ALA A 143 -16.31 -10.81 -10.52
N HIS A 144 -16.50 -10.86 -9.21
CA HIS A 144 -16.53 -12.07 -8.40
C HIS A 144 -17.75 -12.07 -7.47
N GLY A 145 -18.18 -13.26 -7.04
CA GLY A 145 -19.19 -13.36 -6.00
C GLY A 145 -19.40 -14.79 -5.53
N ASN A 146 -20.09 -14.93 -4.40
CA ASN A 146 -20.40 -16.24 -3.80
C ASN A 146 -21.48 -17.02 -4.58
N THR A 147 -22.34 -16.32 -5.33
CA THR A 147 -23.36 -16.90 -6.21
C THR A 147 -23.28 -16.29 -7.61
N PRO A 148 -23.88 -16.92 -8.64
CA PRO A 148 -23.94 -16.35 -9.98
C PRO A 148 -24.61 -14.97 -10.03
N ALA A 149 -25.71 -14.80 -9.27
CA ALA A 149 -26.39 -13.51 -9.13
C ALA A 149 -25.49 -12.44 -8.49
N ALA A 150 -24.76 -12.80 -7.42
CA ALA A 150 -23.80 -11.90 -6.79
C ALA A 150 -22.69 -11.47 -7.78
N LYS A 151 -22.18 -12.40 -8.59
CA LYS A 151 -21.17 -12.10 -9.61
C LYS A 151 -21.70 -11.12 -10.67
N GLU A 152 -22.96 -11.26 -11.09
CA GLU A 152 -23.58 -10.32 -12.01
C GLU A 152 -23.71 -8.92 -11.39
N LEU A 153 -24.19 -8.83 -10.15
CA LEU A 153 -24.28 -7.56 -9.41
C LEU A 153 -22.90 -6.90 -9.26
N ALA A 154 -21.86 -7.68 -8.94
CA ALA A 154 -20.49 -7.17 -8.87
C ALA A 154 -20.01 -6.58 -10.20
N GLY A 155 -20.40 -7.17 -11.33
CA GLY A 155 -20.09 -6.65 -12.67
C GLY A 155 -20.83 -5.34 -12.98
N LYS A 156 -22.12 -5.26 -12.65
CA LYS A 156 -22.90 -4.02 -12.80
C LYS A 156 -22.38 -2.91 -11.90
N PHE A 157 -21.99 -3.26 -10.67
CA PHE A 157 -21.39 -2.36 -9.70
C PHE A 157 -20.08 -1.78 -10.23
N SER A 158 -19.16 -2.62 -10.70
CA SER A 158 -17.85 -2.17 -11.17
C SER A 158 -17.96 -1.27 -12.41
N ALA A 159 -18.89 -1.57 -13.32
CA ALA A 159 -19.16 -0.74 -14.48
C ALA A 159 -19.68 0.65 -14.10
N LYS A 160 -20.72 0.73 -13.26
CA LYS A 160 -21.29 2.02 -12.82
C LYS A 160 -20.29 2.85 -12.00
N LEU A 161 -19.53 2.21 -11.10
CA LEU A 161 -18.56 2.93 -10.28
C LEU A 161 -17.40 3.51 -11.13
N LYS A 162 -17.06 2.85 -12.24
CA LYS A 162 -16.10 3.36 -13.21
C LYS A 162 -16.60 4.66 -13.85
N ASP A 163 -17.88 4.72 -14.21
CA ASP A 163 -18.47 5.94 -14.76
C ASP A 163 -18.39 7.11 -13.77
N TYR A 164 -18.62 6.86 -12.47
CA TYR A 164 -18.45 7.87 -11.41
C TYR A 164 -17.00 8.35 -11.27
N ARG A 165 -16.01 7.46 -11.34
CA ARG A 165 -14.59 7.86 -11.29
C ARG A 165 -14.23 8.72 -12.49
N ASP A 166 -14.63 8.30 -13.67
CA ASP A 166 -14.28 8.98 -14.92
C ASP A 166 -14.95 10.37 -14.98
N ALA A 167 -16.17 10.51 -14.42
CA ALA A 167 -16.87 11.78 -14.31
C ALA A 167 -16.33 12.71 -13.21
N GLY A 168 -16.02 12.18 -12.02
CA GLY A 168 -15.73 12.99 -10.83
C GLY A 168 -14.25 13.16 -10.48
N VAL A 169 -13.36 12.26 -10.91
CA VAL A 169 -11.96 12.22 -10.45
C VAL A 169 -10.96 12.43 -11.59
N GLU A 170 -11.18 11.82 -12.76
CA GLU A 170 -10.20 11.86 -13.86
C GLU A 170 -10.24 13.15 -14.70
N GLN A 171 -11.27 14.00 -14.58
CA GLN A 171 -11.33 15.27 -15.33
C GLN A 171 -10.12 16.19 -15.06
N GLN A 172 -9.39 15.99 -13.96
CA GLN A 172 -8.28 16.86 -13.57
C GLN A 172 -6.87 16.34 -13.92
N LYS A 173 -6.67 15.09 -14.36
CA LYS A 173 -5.30 14.54 -14.58
C LYS A 173 -5.21 13.60 -15.79
N LYS A 174 -4.15 13.77 -16.61
CA LYS A 174 -3.78 12.84 -17.70
C LYS A 174 -3.63 11.41 -17.14
N ARG A 175 -4.29 10.43 -17.78
CA ARG A 175 -4.27 9.01 -17.39
C ARG A 175 -2.83 8.52 -17.13
N SER A 176 -2.58 8.02 -15.92
CA SER A 176 -1.28 7.45 -15.56
C SER A 176 -1.13 6.06 -16.20
N SER A 177 -0.04 5.83 -16.94
CA SER A 177 0.12 4.66 -17.84
C SER A 177 0.41 3.32 -17.16
N PHE A 178 0.34 3.24 -15.83
CA PHE A 178 0.74 2.04 -15.08
C PHE A 178 -0.32 1.62 -14.06
N SER A 179 -1.41 1.04 -14.55
CA SER A 179 -2.45 0.41 -13.72
C SER A 179 -2.43 -1.10 -13.92
N LEU A 180 -2.28 -1.86 -12.84
CA LEU A 180 -2.20 -3.33 -12.85
C LEU A 180 -3.49 -4.01 -13.33
N THR A 181 -4.62 -3.30 -13.27
CA THR A 181 -5.95 -3.82 -13.63
C THR A 181 -6.49 -3.22 -14.91
N ASN A 182 -5.66 -2.59 -15.75
CA ASN A 182 -6.11 -1.83 -16.93
C ASN A 182 -7.17 -0.76 -16.59
N GLY A 183 -7.16 -0.27 -15.35
CA GLY A 183 -8.16 0.69 -14.85
C GLY A 183 -9.53 0.09 -14.51
N GLU A 184 -9.67 -1.23 -14.53
CA GLU A 184 -10.87 -1.94 -14.07
C GLU A 184 -10.92 -2.00 -12.53
N PHE A 185 -12.14 -1.95 -12.01
CA PHE A 185 -12.43 -2.10 -10.58
C PHE A 185 -12.71 -3.56 -10.29
N LEU A 186 -11.79 -4.25 -9.61
CA LEU A 186 -12.04 -5.62 -9.17
C LEU A 186 -13.09 -5.55 -8.07
N THR A 187 -14.21 -6.23 -8.26
CA THR A 187 -15.36 -6.18 -7.34
C THR A 187 -15.76 -7.59 -6.95
N TYR A 188 -16.00 -7.79 -5.65
CA TYR A 188 -16.54 -9.01 -5.08
C TYR A 188 -17.88 -8.68 -4.41
N CYS A 189 -18.92 -9.46 -4.71
CA CYS A 189 -20.21 -9.37 -4.04
C CYS A 189 -20.48 -10.64 -3.21
N HIS A 190 -20.82 -10.47 -1.94
CA HIS A 190 -21.35 -11.53 -1.09
C HIS A 190 -22.84 -11.30 -0.91
N LEU A 191 -23.69 -12.09 -1.58
CA LEU A 191 -25.14 -11.96 -1.48
C LEU A 191 -25.75 -13.08 -0.63
N ARG A 192 -26.63 -12.70 0.30
CA ARG A 192 -27.50 -13.59 1.09
C ARG A 192 -28.92 -13.03 1.14
N GLU A 193 -29.86 -13.80 1.68
CA GLU A 193 -31.27 -13.38 1.73
C GLU A 193 -31.52 -12.11 2.56
N GLY A 194 -30.69 -11.87 3.57
CA GLY A 194 -30.84 -10.73 4.49
C GLY A 194 -29.73 -9.68 4.36
N ASP A 195 -28.57 -10.06 3.83
CA ASP A 195 -27.36 -9.25 3.91
C ASP A 195 -26.63 -9.25 2.57
N CYS A 196 -26.05 -8.12 2.20
CA CYS A 196 -25.21 -8.01 1.02
C CYS A 196 -23.93 -7.23 1.32
N VAL A 197 -22.80 -7.70 0.79
CA VAL A 197 -21.51 -7.01 0.90
C VAL A 197 -20.92 -6.78 -0.47
N PHE A 198 -20.52 -5.55 -0.77
CA PHE A 198 -19.65 -5.23 -1.89
C PHE A 198 -18.25 -4.90 -1.38
N LEU A 199 -17.24 -5.58 -1.91
CA LEU A 199 -15.84 -5.23 -1.70
C LEU A 199 -15.25 -4.83 -3.05
N VAL A 200 -14.71 -3.62 -3.16
CA VAL A 200 -14.18 -3.10 -4.42
C VAL A 200 -12.74 -2.65 -4.27
N GLN A 201 -11.88 -3.09 -5.20
CA GLN A 201 -10.53 -2.58 -5.35
C GLN A 201 -10.52 -1.42 -6.36
N VAL A 202 -10.17 -0.23 -5.89
CA VAL A 202 -10.02 0.98 -6.70
C VAL A 202 -8.56 1.13 -7.12
N PRO A 203 -8.25 1.12 -8.42
CA PRO A 203 -6.89 1.32 -8.90
C PRO A 203 -6.38 2.71 -8.52
N ASP A 204 -5.10 2.80 -8.14
CA ASP A 204 -4.44 4.07 -7.84
C ASP A 204 -5.07 4.92 -6.71
N LEU A 205 -5.93 4.34 -5.86
CA LEU A 205 -6.60 5.05 -4.76
C LEU A 205 -5.63 5.83 -3.84
N ARG A 206 -4.38 5.36 -3.69
CA ARG A 206 -3.32 6.05 -2.92
C ARG A 206 -2.94 7.42 -3.47
N LYS A 207 -3.16 7.67 -4.76
CA LYS A 207 -2.83 8.92 -5.44
C LYS A 207 -3.98 9.94 -5.36
N PHE A 208 -5.14 9.52 -4.89
CA PHE A 208 -6.30 10.38 -4.74
C PHE A 208 -6.11 11.22 -3.47
N ASP A 209 -6.48 12.49 -3.54
CA ASP A 209 -6.60 13.32 -2.35
C ASP A 209 -7.79 12.84 -1.48
N SER A 210 -7.89 13.40 -0.27
CA SER A 210 -8.91 13.02 0.69
C SER A 210 -10.34 13.31 0.20
N GLU A 211 -10.53 14.32 -0.66
CA GLU A 211 -11.85 14.68 -1.19
C GLU A 211 -12.30 13.67 -2.24
N ALA A 212 -11.42 13.34 -3.19
CA ALA A 212 -11.65 12.31 -4.20
C ALA A 212 -11.87 10.91 -3.57
N LYS A 213 -11.16 10.61 -2.47
CA LYS A 213 -11.39 9.38 -1.68
C LYS A 213 -12.78 9.36 -1.04
N LYS A 214 -13.19 10.44 -0.39
CA LYS A 214 -14.54 10.55 0.19
C LYS A 214 -15.63 10.47 -0.87
N PHE A 215 -15.39 11.10 -2.03
CA PHE A 215 -16.28 11.02 -3.19
C PHE A 215 -16.44 9.59 -3.69
N ILE A 216 -15.35 8.84 -3.92
CA ILE A 216 -15.45 7.47 -4.42
C ILE A 216 -16.10 6.52 -3.41
N CYS A 217 -15.87 6.69 -2.11
CA CYS A 217 -16.57 5.92 -1.07
C CYS A 217 -18.09 6.17 -1.09
N THR A 218 -18.49 7.45 -1.21
CA THR A 218 -19.91 7.83 -1.28
C THR A 218 -20.55 7.33 -2.58
N ALA A 219 -19.85 7.43 -3.71
CA ALA A 219 -20.29 6.89 -4.99
C ALA A 219 -20.42 5.36 -4.97
N ALA A 220 -19.51 4.66 -4.29
CA ALA A 220 -19.58 3.21 -4.10
C ALA A 220 -20.83 2.80 -3.31
N TRP A 221 -21.16 3.49 -2.22
CA TRP A 221 -22.39 3.23 -1.46
C TRP A 221 -23.65 3.45 -2.30
N HIS A 222 -23.72 4.58 -3.01
CA HIS A 222 -24.85 4.90 -3.88
C HIS A 222 -25.00 3.89 -5.04
N THR A 223 -23.88 3.48 -5.63
CA THR A 223 -23.85 2.47 -6.69
C THR A 223 -24.35 1.11 -6.18
N ALA A 224 -23.94 0.69 -4.98
CA ALA A 224 -24.44 -0.55 -4.38
C ALA A 224 -25.95 -0.54 -4.23
N ASN A 225 -26.52 0.53 -3.69
CA ASN A 225 -27.97 0.67 -3.54
C ASN A 225 -28.71 0.70 -4.89
N THR A 226 -28.13 1.36 -5.90
CA THR A 226 -28.69 1.40 -7.26
C THR A 226 -28.73 0.02 -7.90
N VAL A 227 -27.65 -0.77 -7.76
CA VAL A 227 -27.58 -2.13 -8.32
C VAL A 227 -28.49 -3.09 -7.56
N LEU A 228 -28.61 -2.95 -6.23
CA LEU A 228 -29.52 -3.78 -5.42
C LEU A 228 -31.00 -3.50 -5.68
N ALA A 229 -31.35 -2.32 -6.20
CA ALA A 229 -32.73 -1.99 -6.57
C ALA A 229 -33.29 -2.88 -7.70
N GLU A 230 -32.42 -3.56 -8.46
CA GLU A 230 -32.81 -4.51 -9.50
C GLU A 230 -33.23 -5.88 -8.93
N LEU A 231 -32.93 -6.17 -7.66
CA LEU A 231 -33.30 -7.44 -7.05
C LEU A 231 -34.78 -7.47 -6.65
N PRO A 232 -35.48 -8.61 -6.84
CA PRO A 232 -36.88 -8.75 -6.41
C PRO A 232 -37.09 -8.53 -4.90
N LYS A 233 -36.07 -8.84 -4.10
CA LYS A 233 -36.08 -8.67 -2.64
C LYS A 233 -34.78 -7.98 -2.23
N LEU A 234 -34.91 -6.79 -1.62
CA LEU A 234 -33.76 -6.07 -1.09
C LEU A 234 -33.23 -6.75 0.19
N PRO A 235 -31.90 -6.87 0.34
CA PRO A 235 -31.31 -7.26 1.60
C PRO A 235 -31.62 -6.19 2.67
N LYS A 236 -31.73 -6.61 3.94
CA LYS A 236 -31.91 -5.69 5.06
C LYS A 236 -30.64 -4.91 5.33
N GLN A 237 -29.50 -5.60 5.38
CA GLN A 237 -28.21 -4.99 5.67
C GLN A 237 -27.31 -4.94 4.44
N LEU A 238 -26.58 -3.84 4.31
CA LEU A 238 -25.63 -3.59 3.26
C LEU A 238 -24.30 -3.14 3.86
N ALA A 239 -23.21 -3.75 3.41
CA ALA A 239 -21.86 -3.27 3.66
C ALA A 239 -21.12 -3.01 2.34
N VAL A 240 -20.35 -1.92 2.28
CA VAL A 240 -19.52 -1.57 1.14
C VAL A 240 -18.11 -1.26 1.63
N GLY A 241 -17.12 -2.02 1.17
CA GLY A 241 -15.71 -1.82 1.49
C GLY A 241 -14.93 -1.34 0.27
N VAL A 242 -14.26 -0.18 0.41
CA VAL A 242 -13.43 0.39 -0.66
C VAL A 242 -11.96 0.15 -0.34
N ARG A 243 -11.24 -0.53 -1.24
CA ARG A 243 -9.86 -0.98 -1.06
C ARG A 243 -8.93 -0.37 -2.08
N GLY A 244 -7.77 0.11 -1.64
CA GLY A 244 -6.64 0.40 -2.53
C GLY A 244 -5.81 -0.85 -2.83
N THR A 245 -4.58 -0.68 -3.30
CA THR A 245 -3.68 -1.83 -3.57
C THR A 245 -3.27 -2.56 -2.28
N LEU A 246 -3.09 -1.83 -1.17
CA LEU A 246 -2.55 -2.38 0.07
C LEU A 246 -3.57 -2.44 1.21
N LEU A 247 -4.36 -1.39 1.38
CA LEU A 247 -5.24 -1.20 2.53
C LEU A 247 -6.65 -0.85 2.09
N TYR A 248 -7.61 -1.09 2.98
CA TYR A 248 -8.93 -0.49 2.86
C TYR A 248 -8.86 0.99 3.22
N GLU A 249 -9.65 1.79 2.55
CA GLU A 249 -9.83 3.21 2.90
C GLU A 249 -10.96 3.32 3.94
N GLU A 250 -12.12 2.75 3.63
CA GLU A 250 -13.32 2.87 4.46
C GLU A 250 -14.23 1.66 4.24
N PHE A 251 -14.95 1.26 5.29
CA PHE A 251 -16.12 0.41 5.20
C PHE A 251 -17.37 1.19 5.61
N ILE A 252 -18.42 1.11 4.80
CA ILE A 252 -19.71 1.74 5.08
C ILE A 252 -20.73 0.63 5.33
N THR A 253 -21.42 0.68 6.46
CA THR A 253 -22.47 -0.28 6.82
C THR A 253 -23.79 0.44 7.06
N GLY A 254 -24.90 -0.21 6.74
CA GLY A 254 -26.22 0.32 6.97
C GLY A 254 -27.34 -0.51 6.34
N THR A 255 -28.48 0.12 6.13
CA THR A 255 -29.69 -0.50 5.57
C THR A 255 -29.76 -0.28 4.06
N ALA A 256 -30.08 -1.31 3.28
CA ALA A 256 -30.27 -1.15 1.84
C ALA A 256 -31.59 -0.42 1.56
N VAL A 257 -31.52 0.69 0.82
CA VAL A 257 -32.68 1.56 0.56
C VAL A 257 -33.14 1.54 -0.90
N GLY A 258 -32.39 0.87 -1.78
CA GLY A 258 -32.63 0.88 -3.23
C GLY A 258 -32.24 2.20 -3.89
N ALA A 259 -32.74 2.45 -5.10
CA ALA A 259 -32.44 3.68 -5.84
C ALA A 259 -33.02 4.90 -5.11
N SER A 260 -32.15 5.80 -4.64
CA SER A 260 -32.53 7.04 -3.97
C SER A 260 -31.67 8.21 -4.48
N ASP A 261 -32.28 9.39 -4.55
CA ASP A 261 -31.58 10.62 -4.95
C ASP A 261 -30.58 11.12 -3.90
N ASN A 262 -30.74 10.71 -2.64
CA ASN A 262 -29.78 11.05 -1.59
C ASN A 262 -28.71 9.95 -1.50
N PRO A 263 -27.44 10.25 -1.85
CA PRO A 263 -26.36 9.27 -1.88
C PRO A 263 -25.95 8.76 -0.50
N GLU A 264 -26.36 9.39 0.59
CA GLU A 264 -26.03 8.96 1.96
C GLU A 264 -27.20 8.28 2.69
N LYS A 265 -28.34 8.13 2.02
CA LYS A 265 -29.50 7.48 2.64
C LYS A 265 -29.18 6.02 2.99
N GLY A 266 -29.57 5.63 4.21
CA GLY A 266 -29.37 4.27 4.72
C GLY A 266 -28.01 4.00 5.34
N ILE A 267 -27.05 4.95 5.30
CA ILE A 267 -25.77 4.80 6.01
C ILE A 267 -26.02 4.87 7.52
N GLU A 268 -25.58 3.86 8.25
CA GLU A 268 -25.64 3.83 9.71
C GLU A 268 -24.28 4.14 10.32
N LYS A 269 -23.22 3.49 9.80
CA LYS A 269 -21.86 3.66 10.31
C LYS A 269 -20.84 3.68 9.19
N ARG A 270 -19.81 4.50 9.40
CA ARG A 270 -18.59 4.56 8.59
C ARG A 270 -17.44 4.08 9.49
N HIS A 271 -16.71 3.09 9.03
CA HIS A 271 -15.60 2.46 9.72
C HIS A 271 -14.30 2.75 8.97
N ASP A 272 -13.23 3.02 9.72
CA ASP A 272 -11.89 3.14 9.15
C ASP A 272 -11.47 1.81 8.49
N GLY A 273 -10.67 1.86 7.41
CA GLY A 273 -10.22 0.67 6.69
C GLY A 273 -9.43 -0.36 7.52
N MET A 274 -8.97 0.02 8.72
CA MET A 274 -8.35 -0.90 9.67
C MET A 274 -9.37 -1.75 10.45
N ASP A 275 -10.62 -1.30 10.58
CA ASP A 275 -11.70 -1.96 11.32
C ASP A 275 -12.44 -2.99 10.46
N LYS A 276 -11.71 -4.04 10.04
CA LYS A 276 -12.26 -5.13 9.21
C LYS A 276 -13.26 -6.00 9.96
N GLU A 277 -13.24 -5.97 11.29
CA GLU A 277 -14.09 -6.79 12.14
C GLU A 277 -15.58 -6.43 11.95
N ALA A 278 -15.86 -5.16 11.66
CA ALA A 278 -17.19 -4.66 11.34
C ALA A 278 -17.87 -5.38 10.17
N VAL A 279 -17.09 -5.92 9.22
CA VAL A 279 -17.65 -6.63 8.05
C VAL A 279 -17.64 -8.14 8.18
N PHE A 280 -16.91 -8.74 9.13
CA PHE A 280 -16.83 -10.20 9.27
C PHE A 280 -18.19 -10.84 9.55
N ALA A 281 -19.06 -10.17 10.30
CA ALA A 281 -20.41 -10.65 10.60
C ALA A 281 -21.24 -10.92 9.33
N PHE A 282 -21.04 -10.15 8.26
CA PHE A 282 -21.73 -10.36 6.99
C PHE A 282 -21.27 -11.61 6.23
N PHE A 283 -20.10 -12.14 6.58
CA PHE A 283 -19.52 -13.34 6.01
C PHE A 283 -19.73 -14.58 6.90
N ALA A 284 -20.05 -14.40 8.19
CA ALA A 284 -20.34 -15.49 9.12
C ALA A 284 -21.48 -16.38 8.60
N PRO A 285 -21.37 -17.72 8.54
CA PRO A 285 -22.50 -18.57 8.14
C PRO A 285 -23.73 -18.21 8.97
N GLN A 286 -24.89 -17.96 8.32
CA GLN A 286 -26.12 -17.72 9.06
C GLN A 286 -26.37 -18.98 9.88
N GLN A 287 -26.26 -18.86 11.21
CA GLN A 287 -26.78 -19.90 12.08
C GLN A 287 -28.27 -19.94 11.81
N ASP A 288 -28.72 -20.97 11.11
CA ASP A 288 -30.11 -21.13 10.70
C ASP A 288 -31.01 -20.82 11.89
N ALA A 289 -31.67 -19.66 11.85
CA ALA A 289 -32.57 -19.19 12.91
C ALA A 289 -33.73 -20.17 13.18
N LYS A 290 -33.83 -21.22 12.37
CA LYS A 290 -34.78 -22.33 12.50
C LYS A 290 -34.55 -23.23 13.72
N ASN A 291 -33.36 -23.25 14.33
CA ASN A 291 -33.10 -24.09 15.52
C ASN A 291 -33.23 -23.38 16.88
N SER A 292 -33.44 -22.06 16.92
CA SER A 292 -33.66 -21.34 18.19
C SER A 292 -35.14 -21.23 18.61
N GLY A 293 -36.07 -21.80 17.84
CA GLY A 293 -37.52 -21.73 18.10
C GLY A 293 -38.16 -22.96 18.78
N ALA A 294 -37.42 -24.03 19.08
CA ALA A 294 -37.98 -25.30 19.54
C ALA A 294 -37.50 -25.74 20.94
N VAL A 295 -37.31 -24.80 21.87
CA VAL A 295 -37.23 -25.10 23.31
C VAL A 295 -38.28 -24.27 24.05
N ALA A 296 -39.53 -24.40 23.63
CA ALA A 296 -40.69 -23.92 24.37
C ALA A 296 -41.66 -25.10 24.53
N ALA A 297 -41.62 -25.69 25.72
CA ALA A 297 -42.67 -26.48 26.35
C ALA A 297 -43.32 -27.60 25.51
N GLU A 298 -42.69 -28.77 25.47
CA GLU A 298 -43.45 -30.02 25.33
C GLU A 298 -43.58 -30.66 26.71
N GLU A 299 -44.74 -30.42 27.29
CA GLU A 299 -45.29 -31.09 28.45
C GLU A 299 -45.31 -32.60 28.20
N LYS A 300 -44.84 -33.37 29.17
CA LYS A 300 -44.71 -34.82 29.12
C LYS A 300 -46.02 -35.50 29.57
N PRO A 301 -46.77 -36.20 28.70
CA PRO A 301 -47.54 -37.36 29.13
C PRO A 301 -46.94 -38.67 28.58
N LYS A 302 -46.44 -39.47 29.53
CA LYS A 302 -46.62 -40.93 29.70
C LYS A 302 -46.97 -41.79 28.45
N SER A 303 -45.96 -42.54 27.95
CA SER A 303 -45.88 -43.99 27.56
C SER A 303 -47.08 -44.76 26.96
N PRO A 304 -46.88 -45.96 26.34
CA PRO A 304 -45.72 -46.55 25.62
C PRO A 304 -46.11 -47.34 24.33
N ALA A 305 -45.08 -47.86 23.62
CA ALA A 305 -45.03 -48.99 22.63
C ALA A 305 -44.31 -48.52 21.34
N ALA A 306 -43.08 -48.92 20.99
CA ALA A 306 -42.45 -50.24 20.83
C ALA A 306 -43.11 -51.12 19.75
N SER A 307 -42.63 -50.96 18.51
CA SER A 307 -42.01 -52.00 17.66
C SER A 307 -42.20 -51.75 16.16
N GLU A 308 -41.16 -52.12 15.39
CA GLU A 308 -41.14 -52.41 13.93
C GLU A 308 -41.29 -51.22 12.97
N GLU A 309 -40.60 -51.10 11.83
CA GLU A 309 -39.69 -52.00 11.11
C GLU A 309 -38.87 -51.17 10.10
N ALA A 310 -37.71 -51.72 9.72
CA ALA A 310 -36.98 -51.58 8.46
C ALA A 310 -37.52 -50.64 7.35
N SER A 311 -36.59 -49.99 6.63
CA SER A 311 -36.25 -50.41 5.25
C SER A 311 -35.75 -49.25 4.34
N THR A 312 -34.57 -49.52 3.76
CA THR A 312 -34.09 -49.15 2.41
C THR A 312 -33.77 -47.69 2.03
N SER A 313 -32.47 -47.46 1.83
CA SER A 313 -31.90 -46.50 0.86
C SER A 313 -32.27 -46.87 -0.59
N PRO A 314 -32.18 -45.89 -1.51
CA PRO A 314 -31.51 -46.19 -2.77
C PRO A 314 -30.46 -45.15 -3.21
N LYS A 315 -29.35 -45.75 -3.63
CA LYS A 315 -28.27 -45.31 -4.50
C LYS A 315 -28.80 -44.70 -5.81
N VAL A 316 -28.32 -43.50 -6.15
CA VAL A 316 -28.47 -42.84 -7.47
C VAL A 316 -27.04 -42.45 -7.89
N GLU A 317 -26.33 -43.26 -8.66
CA GLU A 317 -26.36 -43.41 -10.13
C GLU A 317 -26.03 -42.12 -10.87
N SER A 318 -24.74 -42.00 -11.22
CA SER A 318 -24.16 -40.93 -12.03
C SER A 318 -24.26 -41.30 -13.52
N PRO A 319 -24.66 -40.39 -14.42
CA PRO A 319 -24.51 -40.60 -15.85
C PRO A 319 -23.15 -40.10 -16.40
N PRO A 320 -22.74 -40.63 -17.57
CA PRO A 320 -21.35 -40.66 -18.00
C PRO A 320 -20.88 -39.44 -18.80
N SER A 321 -19.55 -39.30 -18.74
CA SER A 321 -18.66 -38.53 -19.59
C SER A 321 -18.94 -38.75 -21.08
N ALA A 322 -19.14 -37.67 -21.83
CA ALA A 322 -19.16 -37.66 -23.29
C ALA A 322 -18.01 -36.80 -23.81
N SER A 323 -16.98 -37.49 -24.30
CA SER A 323 -15.93 -36.95 -25.14
C SER A 323 -16.46 -36.68 -26.54
N ALA A 324 -16.13 -35.54 -27.13
CA ALA A 324 -16.13 -35.36 -28.59
C ALA A 324 -14.91 -34.51 -29.01
N PRO A 325 -14.20 -34.89 -30.09
CA PRO A 325 -13.02 -34.21 -30.60
C PRO A 325 -13.40 -33.14 -31.64
N GLY A 326 -12.75 -31.98 -31.55
CA GLY A 326 -12.92 -30.87 -32.50
C GLY A 326 -11.58 -30.36 -32.98
N THR A 327 -11.05 -31.02 -34.01
CA THR A 327 -9.93 -30.60 -34.85
C THR A 327 -10.34 -29.39 -35.68
N ALA A 328 -9.58 -28.29 -35.68
CA ALA A 328 -9.37 -27.45 -36.88
C ALA A 328 -8.40 -26.27 -36.65
N ALA A 329 -7.51 -26.14 -37.64
CA ALA A 329 -6.97 -24.89 -38.20
C ALA A 329 -5.93 -24.10 -37.39
N THR A 330 -4.69 -24.58 -37.48
CA THR A 330 -3.46 -23.78 -37.41
C THR A 330 -3.41 -22.84 -38.62
N THR A 331 -3.60 -21.54 -38.41
CA THR A 331 -3.19 -20.49 -39.37
C THR A 331 -1.77 -20.01 -39.05
N PRO A 332 -0.85 -19.95 -40.03
CA PRO A 332 0.48 -19.41 -39.82
C PRO A 332 0.40 -17.87 -39.73
N SER A 333 0.70 -17.34 -38.54
CA SER A 333 0.87 -15.90 -38.35
C SER A 333 2.16 -15.45 -39.01
N ALA A 334 2.01 -14.58 -40.01
CA ALA A 334 3.09 -14.00 -40.78
C ALA A 334 4.08 -13.25 -39.88
N ALA A 335 5.36 -13.51 -40.10
CA ALA A 335 6.47 -12.79 -39.52
C ALA A 335 6.39 -11.30 -39.90
N PRO A 336 6.47 -10.35 -38.94
CA PRO A 336 6.65 -8.96 -39.29
C PRO A 336 8.04 -8.75 -39.87
N ALA A 337 8.05 -8.12 -41.05
CA ALA A 337 9.24 -7.73 -41.77
C ALA A 337 10.22 -6.93 -40.89
N VAL A 338 11.47 -7.36 -40.92
CA VAL A 338 12.62 -6.64 -40.37
C VAL A 338 12.70 -5.28 -41.05
N ALA A 339 12.43 -4.21 -40.29
CA ALA A 339 12.68 -2.85 -40.73
C ALA A 339 14.19 -2.65 -40.95
N PRO A 340 14.60 -1.90 -41.99
CA PRO A 340 16.01 -1.62 -42.24
C PRO A 340 16.61 -0.79 -41.07
N PRO A 341 17.92 -0.93 -40.81
CA PRO A 341 18.59 -0.14 -39.78
C PRO A 341 18.45 1.34 -40.11
N MET A 342 17.70 2.06 -39.27
CA MET A 342 17.67 3.52 -39.31
C MET A 342 19.10 4.02 -39.08
N ALA A 343 19.54 4.84 -40.03
CA ALA A 343 20.79 5.55 -39.97
C ALA A 343 20.97 6.24 -38.62
N SER A 344 22.17 6.10 -38.06
CA SER A 344 22.62 6.84 -36.89
C SER A 344 22.24 8.31 -37.02
N PRO A 345 21.54 8.91 -36.04
CA PRO A 345 21.35 10.35 -36.03
C PRO A 345 22.73 10.98 -35.94
N SER A 346 23.06 11.74 -36.98
CA SER A 346 24.17 12.68 -37.00
C SER A 346 24.11 13.51 -35.70
N PRO A 347 25.23 13.71 -34.98
CA PRO A 347 25.23 14.46 -33.74
C PRO A 347 24.69 15.86 -34.02
N ALA A 348 23.48 16.13 -33.53
CA ALA A 348 22.93 17.47 -33.50
C ALA A 348 23.96 18.36 -32.80
N ALA A 349 24.36 19.43 -33.51
CA ALA A 349 25.23 20.46 -32.99
C ALA A 349 24.77 20.83 -31.58
N VAL A 350 25.64 20.58 -30.61
CA VAL A 350 25.47 20.99 -29.22
C VAL A 350 25.29 22.50 -29.27
N ALA A 351 24.03 22.95 -29.17
CA ALA A 351 23.73 24.35 -28.96
C ALA A 351 24.47 24.74 -27.68
N SER A 352 25.44 25.64 -27.84
CA SER A 352 26.25 26.19 -26.76
C SER A 352 25.36 26.52 -25.58
N ALA A 353 25.59 25.85 -24.46
CA ALA A 353 24.92 26.17 -23.22
C ALA A 353 25.07 27.69 -22.98
N PRO A 354 23.99 28.42 -22.66
CA PRO A 354 24.07 29.84 -22.38
C PRO A 354 25.10 30.04 -21.26
N THR A 355 26.08 30.88 -21.54
CA THR A 355 27.10 31.31 -20.58
C THR A 355 26.41 31.65 -19.26
N PRO A 356 26.78 31.02 -18.13
CA PRO A 356 26.14 31.31 -16.86
C PRO A 356 26.32 32.80 -16.56
N ALA A 357 25.18 33.50 -16.45
CA ALA A 357 25.15 34.91 -16.10
C ALA A 357 25.94 35.10 -14.79
N PRO A 358 26.73 36.19 -14.68
CA PRO A 358 27.55 36.46 -13.51
C PRO A 358 26.71 36.35 -12.24
N ALA A 359 27.17 35.53 -11.30
CA ALA A 359 26.49 35.27 -10.04
C ALA A 359 26.24 36.59 -9.31
N ALA A 360 24.98 37.02 -9.27
CA ALA A 360 24.55 38.18 -8.53
C ALA A 360 25.00 38.05 -7.07
N ALA A 361 25.51 39.15 -6.50
CA ALA A 361 25.96 39.19 -5.12
C ALA A 361 24.83 38.69 -4.20
N PRO A 362 25.11 37.75 -3.27
CA PRO A 362 24.09 37.24 -2.38
C PRO A 362 23.59 38.40 -1.51
N LEU A 363 22.28 38.52 -1.40
CA LEU A 363 21.61 39.41 -0.44
C LEU A 363 21.09 38.54 0.71
N PRO A 364 21.94 38.11 1.66
CA PRO A 364 21.45 37.39 2.83
C PRO A 364 20.71 38.40 3.72
N THR A 365 19.40 38.47 3.58
CA THR A 365 18.56 39.15 4.57
C THR A 365 18.51 38.29 5.83
N GLU A 366 18.43 38.91 7.00
CA GLU A 366 18.15 38.20 8.25
C GLU A 366 16.82 37.41 8.17
N VAL A 367 16.69 36.34 8.94
CA VAL A 367 15.46 35.56 9.02
C VAL A 367 14.34 36.46 9.56
N ARG A 368 13.32 36.71 8.74
CA ARG A 368 12.14 37.50 9.12
C ARG A 368 10.85 36.71 8.90
N GLU A 369 9.78 37.21 9.48
CA GLU A 369 8.43 36.68 9.31
C GLU A 369 7.77 37.31 8.08
N TRP A 370 7.54 36.49 7.05
CA TRP A 370 6.82 36.85 5.84
C TRP A 370 5.38 36.34 5.93
N LYS A 371 4.41 37.11 5.49
CA LYS A 371 3.00 36.69 5.46
C LYS A 371 2.61 36.29 4.05
N SER A 372 1.96 35.13 3.93
CA SER A 372 1.27 34.75 2.69
C SER A 372 0.06 35.65 2.42
N ALA A 373 -0.49 35.59 1.21
CA ALA A 373 -1.73 36.29 0.83
C ALA A 373 -2.91 35.93 1.73
N ASP A 374 -2.93 34.70 2.26
CA ASP A 374 -3.92 34.20 3.22
C ASP A 374 -3.63 34.63 4.68
N GLY A 375 -2.62 35.48 4.90
CA GLY A 375 -2.22 35.98 6.22
C GLY A 375 -1.41 35.00 7.07
N ARG A 376 -1.09 33.80 6.57
CA ARG A 376 -0.28 32.83 7.33
C ARG A 376 1.18 33.29 7.40
N PRO A 377 1.78 33.36 8.60
CA PRO A 377 3.18 33.76 8.77
C PRO A 377 4.15 32.62 8.42
N MET A 378 5.33 32.99 7.94
CA MET A 378 6.41 32.10 7.52
C MET A 378 7.76 32.74 7.86
N LYS A 379 8.53 32.10 8.74
CA LYS A 379 9.88 32.56 9.10
C LYS A 379 10.91 32.05 8.10
N ALA A 380 11.51 32.96 7.33
CA ALA A 380 12.53 32.62 6.34
C ALA A 380 13.47 33.81 6.05
N ALA A 381 14.68 33.51 5.58
CA ALA A 381 15.60 34.47 4.98
C ALA A 381 15.47 34.46 3.45
N LEU A 382 15.36 35.62 2.81
CA LEU A 382 15.49 35.75 1.36
C LEU A 382 16.97 35.54 0.98
N LEU A 383 17.21 34.65 0.02
CA LEU A 383 18.57 34.37 -0.48
C LEU A 383 18.86 35.13 -1.77
N ARG A 384 17.93 35.05 -2.74
CA ARG A 384 18.05 35.65 -4.08
C ARG A 384 16.71 35.64 -4.81
N PHE A 385 16.58 36.45 -5.85
CA PHE A 385 15.52 36.32 -6.84
C PHE A 385 15.95 35.34 -7.93
N THR A 386 15.03 34.49 -8.41
CA THR A 386 15.35 33.45 -9.39
C THR A 386 15.12 33.88 -10.83
N ASP A 387 14.38 34.97 -11.05
CA ASP A 387 14.11 35.54 -12.36
C ASP A 387 14.52 37.02 -12.44
N ALA A 388 14.73 37.49 -13.68
CA ALA A 388 15.09 38.87 -13.98
C ALA A 388 13.90 39.84 -13.91
N THR A 389 12.73 39.37 -13.45
CA THR A 389 11.54 40.20 -13.24
C THR A 389 11.25 40.47 -11.76
N GLY A 390 11.95 39.75 -10.86
CA GLY A 390 11.63 39.71 -9.44
C GLY A 390 10.30 39.03 -9.12
N ALA A 391 9.74 38.22 -10.02
CA ALA A 391 8.44 37.56 -9.83
C ALA A 391 8.54 36.35 -8.88
N THR A 392 9.71 35.74 -8.77
CA THR A 392 9.97 34.57 -7.93
C THR A 392 11.20 34.78 -7.06
N ALA A 393 11.05 34.46 -5.78
CA ALA A 393 12.09 34.62 -4.77
C ALA A 393 12.46 33.26 -4.13
N HIS A 394 13.75 33.07 -3.86
CA HIS A 394 14.31 31.89 -3.21
C HIS A 394 14.54 32.19 -1.73
N PHE A 395 13.94 31.38 -0.86
CA PHE A 395 13.95 31.55 0.59
C PHE A 395 14.60 30.34 1.27
N ARG A 396 15.15 30.58 2.47
CA ARG A 396 15.62 29.55 3.40
C ARG A 396 14.90 29.69 4.73
N ARG A 397 14.20 28.63 5.16
CA ARG A 397 13.55 28.57 6.48
C ARG A 397 14.57 28.45 7.60
N GLU A 398 14.12 28.66 8.83
CA GLU A 398 14.95 28.49 10.04
C GLU A 398 15.51 27.07 10.21
N ASP A 399 14.80 26.05 9.70
CA ASP A 399 15.26 24.64 9.70
C ASP A 399 16.31 24.33 8.61
N GLY A 400 16.69 25.32 7.80
CA GLY A 400 17.64 25.19 6.71
C GLY A 400 17.04 24.74 5.38
N GLN A 401 15.73 24.48 5.31
CA GLN A 401 15.07 24.09 4.07
C GLN A 401 14.97 25.28 3.09
N GLU A 402 15.43 25.08 1.86
CA GLU A 402 15.34 26.07 0.78
C GLU A 402 14.14 25.80 -0.13
N PHE A 403 13.46 26.86 -0.57
CA PHE A 403 12.25 26.77 -1.38
C PHE A 403 12.02 28.05 -2.19
N GLN A 404 11.31 27.95 -3.30
CA GLN A 404 10.98 29.09 -4.17
C GLN A 404 9.51 29.44 -4.03
N VAL A 405 9.21 30.73 -3.93
CA VAL A 405 7.84 31.23 -3.82
C VAL A 405 7.62 32.39 -4.79
N PRO A 406 6.55 32.35 -5.59
CA PRO A 406 6.10 33.51 -6.37
C PRO A 406 5.73 34.69 -5.46
N VAL A 407 6.16 35.89 -5.82
CA VAL A 407 5.99 37.11 -5.00
C VAL A 407 4.50 37.45 -4.82
N ASP A 408 3.64 37.12 -5.78
CA ASP A 408 2.18 37.31 -5.71
C ASP A 408 1.50 36.49 -4.60
N LYS A 409 2.19 35.47 -4.05
CA LYS A 409 1.69 34.66 -2.92
C LYS A 409 1.92 35.29 -1.56
N PHE A 410 2.61 36.43 -1.47
CA PHE A 410 2.83 37.16 -0.22
C PHE A 410 1.77 38.23 0.02
N SER A 411 1.69 38.72 1.25
CA SER A 411 0.86 39.86 1.63
C SER A 411 1.26 41.12 0.84
N ALA A 412 0.35 42.08 0.66
CA ALA A 412 0.65 43.31 -0.08
C ALA A 412 1.83 44.11 0.51
N GLU A 413 2.00 44.07 1.84
CA GLU A 413 3.12 44.69 2.55
C GLU A 413 4.45 44.00 2.22
N ASP A 414 4.50 42.68 2.30
CA ASP A 414 5.70 41.90 1.97
C ASP A 414 6.03 41.94 0.47
N GLN A 415 5.01 42.05 -0.41
CA GLN A 415 5.23 42.26 -1.84
C GLN A 415 5.94 43.59 -2.11
N ALA A 416 5.57 44.66 -1.41
CA ALA A 416 6.24 45.96 -1.55
C ALA A 416 7.70 45.89 -1.09
N GLU A 417 7.97 45.19 0.01
CA GLU A 417 9.32 45.00 0.53
C GLU A 417 10.18 44.13 -0.39
N LEU A 418 9.64 43.02 -0.92
CA LEU A 418 10.34 42.19 -1.89
C LEU A 418 10.69 42.97 -3.17
N LYS A 419 9.79 43.83 -3.65
CA LYS A 419 10.09 44.74 -4.77
C LYS A 419 11.21 45.73 -4.43
N ARG A 420 11.23 46.29 -3.22
CA ARG A 420 12.29 47.18 -2.75
C ARG A 420 13.65 46.46 -2.71
N LEU A 421 13.68 45.24 -2.16
CA LEU A 421 14.88 44.40 -2.11
C LEU A 421 15.36 44.01 -3.51
N TYR A 422 14.44 43.72 -4.43
CA TYR A 422 14.76 43.41 -5.82
C TYR A 422 15.42 44.60 -6.54
N GLN A 423 14.89 45.81 -6.36
CA GLN A 423 15.48 47.04 -6.90
C GLN A 423 16.86 47.30 -6.30
N ALA A 424 17.02 47.12 -4.99
CA ALA A 424 18.31 47.25 -4.31
C ALA A 424 19.35 46.21 -4.78
N ALA A 425 18.90 45.05 -5.28
CA ALA A 425 19.74 44.01 -5.87
C ALA A 425 20.26 44.34 -7.27
N GLY A 426 19.87 45.47 -7.86
CA GLY A 426 20.19 45.85 -9.23
C GLY A 426 19.22 45.31 -10.28
N GLY A 427 18.09 44.72 -9.88
CA GLY A 427 17.11 44.09 -10.78
C GLY A 427 16.25 45.04 -11.63
N GLY A 428 16.49 46.34 -11.58
CA GLY A 428 15.70 47.37 -12.27
C GLY A 428 16.46 48.22 -13.29
N SER A 429 17.64 47.77 -13.73
CA SER A 429 18.50 48.53 -14.66
C SER A 429 18.30 48.12 -16.10
#